data_AF-A0A9P9G0P2-F1
#
_entry.id   AF-A0A9P9G0P2-F1
#
_cell.length_a   1.000
_cell.length_b   1.000
_cell.length_c   1.000
_cell.angle_alpha   90.00
_cell.angle_beta   90.00
_cell.angle_gamma   90.00
#
_symmetry.space_group_name_H-M   'P 1'
#
loop_
_entity.id
_entity.type
_entity.pdbx_description
1 polymer ?
#
loop_
_entity_poly.entity_id
_entity_poly.type
_entity_poly.pdbx_seq_one_letter_code
_entity_poly.pdbx_strand_id
1 'polypeptide(L)'
;MDTTLAFNLLLSMADASHTDLDATWKMCGTPCDSSIPTFKLLDEALLPLIEAREKPACLADGLPEIPKRWTLKDADVGVFKTGRPNKQQRGQMYRQKLAWEKNRRQARRERREKTEDWVKVTLSDLLEERDYLSAYGVKGYLPKSIARLEELLKEARTV
;
A
#
# COMPACT_ATOMS: atom_id res chain seq x y z
N MET A 1 1.16 -14.84 -21.54
CA MET A 1 1.50 -13.57 -20.86
C MET A 1 1.99 -13.93 -19.47
N ASP A 2 3.05 -13.28 -19.01
CA ASP A 2 3.54 -13.48 -17.63
C ASP A 2 2.52 -12.86 -16.65
N THR A 3 1.63 -13.70 -16.13
CA THR A 3 0.58 -13.32 -15.18
C THR A 3 1.16 -12.72 -13.89
N THR A 4 2.38 -13.13 -13.52
CA THR A 4 3.10 -12.61 -12.36
C THR A 4 3.53 -11.16 -12.57
N LEU A 5 4.04 -10.83 -13.76
CA LEU A 5 4.42 -9.45 -14.09
C LEU A 5 3.20 -8.51 -14.08
N ALA A 6 2.10 -8.91 -14.73
CA ALA A 6 0.87 -8.11 -14.75
C ALA A 6 0.31 -7.88 -13.34
N PHE A 7 0.34 -8.92 -12.49
CA PHE A 7 -0.09 -8.84 -11.10
C PHE A 7 0.76 -7.85 -10.29
N ASN A 8 2.08 -7.96 -10.37
CA ASN A 8 2.99 -7.07 -9.66
C ASN A 8 2.89 -5.62 -10.14
N LEU A 9 2.62 -5.41 -11.43
CA LEU A 9 2.34 -4.09 -11.99
C LEU A 9 1.06 -3.50 -11.42
N LEU A 10 -0.05 -4.25 -11.39
CA LEU A 10 -1.31 -3.77 -10.82
C LEU A 10 -1.20 -3.43 -9.33
N LEU A 11 -0.46 -4.22 -8.55
CA LEU A 11 -0.20 -3.89 -7.14
C LEU A 11 0.60 -2.59 -7.00
N SER A 12 1.55 -2.35 -7.89
CA SER A 12 2.33 -1.10 -7.91
C SER A 12 1.46 0.09 -8.33
N MET A 13 0.52 -0.11 -9.26
CA MET A 13 -0.48 0.90 -9.63
C MET A 13 -1.45 1.16 -8.47
N ALA A 14 -1.87 0.14 -7.72
CA ALA A 14 -2.75 0.29 -6.56
C ALA A 14 -2.09 1.00 -5.38
N ASP A 15 -0.78 0.84 -5.20
CA ASP A 15 0.03 1.60 -4.23
C ASP A 15 0.22 3.07 -4.67
N ALA A 16 0.10 3.38 -5.96
CA ALA A 16 0.20 4.73 -6.51
C ALA A 16 -1.17 5.39 -6.80
N SER A 17 -2.27 4.66 -6.69
CA SER A 17 -3.60 5.09 -7.16
C SER A 17 -4.27 6.11 -6.24
N HIS A 18 -3.89 6.10 -4.97
CA HIS A 18 -4.19 7.20 -4.07
C HIS A 18 -3.11 8.26 -4.30
N THR A 19 -3.44 9.30 -5.07
CA THR A 19 -2.64 10.53 -5.10
C THR A 19 -2.31 10.92 -3.67
N ASP A 20 -1.05 11.31 -3.40
CA ASP A 20 -0.53 11.61 -2.05
C ASP A 20 -1.62 12.39 -1.29
N LEU A 21 -2.28 11.74 -0.32
CA LEU A 21 -3.41 12.31 0.43
C LEU A 21 -3.05 13.68 1.02
N ASP A 22 -1.76 13.87 1.26
CA ASP A 22 -1.12 15.10 1.71
C ASP A 22 -1.20 16.27 0.71
N ALA A 23 -1.30 16.00 -0.59
CA ALA A 23 -1.42 17.02 -1.64
C ALA A 23 -2.89 17.40 -1.91
N THR A 24 -3.83 16.46 -1.77
CA THR A 24 -5.22 16.63 -2.23
C THR A 24 -6.19 17.11 -1.15
N TRP A 25 -6.06 16.67 0.12
CA TRP A 25 -7.09 16.98 1.14
C TRP A 25 -7.20 18.49 1.48
N LYS A 26 -6.10 19.25 1.39
CA LYS A 26 -6.08 20.66 1.82
C LYS A 26 -6.16 21.69 0.68
N MET A 27 -5.98 21.29 -0.57
CA MET A 27 -5.77 22.27 -1.65
C MET A 27 -7.04 22.72 -2.37
N CYS A 28 -8.14 21.97 -2.32
CA CYS A 28 -9.27 22.23 -3.26
C CYS A 28 -10.67 22.40 -2.64
N GLY A 29 -10.84 22.37 -1.32
CA GLY A 29 -12.13 22.72 -0.67
C GLY A 29 -13.35 21.94 -1.18
N THR A 30 -13.14 20.80 -1.83
CA THR A 30 -14.15 19.93 -2.42
C THR A 30 -13.93 18.52 -1.86
N PRO A 31 -14.99 17.70 -1.69
CA PRO A 31 -14.87 16.28 -1.40
C PRO A 31 -14.33 15.58 -2.66
N CYS A 32 -13.05 15.79 -2.95
CA CYS A 32 -12.37 15.35 -4.16
C CYS A 32 -11.76 13.96 -3.95
N ASP A 33 -12.50 13.05 -3.30
CA ASP A 33 -12.13 11.64 -3.30
C ASP A 33 -12.68 10.98 -4.57
N SER A 34 -12.06 11.30 -5.71
CA SER A 34 -12.35 10.65 -7.01
C SER A 34 -11.59 9.34 -7.19
N SER A 35 -11.02 8.78 -6.10
CA SER A 35 -10.25 7.54 -6.14
C SER A 35 -11.14 6.29 -6.29
N ILE A 36 -12.41 6.37 -5.88
CA ILE A 36 -13.34 5.23 -5.87
C ILE A 36 -13.50 4.58 -7.27
N PRO A 37 -13.74 5.33 -8.37
CA PRO A 37 -13.73 4.75 -9.71
C PRO A 37 -12.41 4.03 -10.05
N THR A 38 -11.27 4.62 -9.70
CA THR A 38 -9.95 4.01 -9.93
C THR A 38 -9.78 2.74 -9.12
N PHE A 39 -10.19 2.72 -7.85
CA PHE A 39 -10.15 1.52 -7.02
C PHE A 39 -11.02 0.41 -7.60
N LYS A 40 -12.21 0.72 -8.09
CA LYS A 40 -13.08 -0.27 -8.75
C LYS A 40 -12.42 -0.89 -9.98
N LEU A 41 -11.82 -0.06 -10.85
CA LEU A 41 -11.12 -0.55 -12.05
C LEU A 41 -9.92 -1.43 -11.69
N LEU A 42 -9.15 -1.03 -10.68
CA LEU A 42 -8.01 -1.82 -10.20
C LEU A 42 -8.46 -3.13 -9.56
N ASP A 43 -9.55 -3.11 -8.80
CA ASP A 43 -10.12 -4.28 -8.15
C ASP A 43 -10.63 -5.30 -9.19
N GLU A 44 -11.33 -4.82 -10.22
CA GLU A 44 -11.81 -5.64 -11.33
C GLU A 44 -10.68 -6.20 -12.20
N ALA A 45 -9.59 -5.45 -12.37
CA ALA A 45 -8.42 -5.90 -13.11
C ALA A 45 -7.55 -6.89 -12.33
N LEU A 46 -7.45 -6.73 -11.00
CA LEU A 46 -6.60 -7.55 -10.15
C LEU A 46 -7.22 -8.93 -9.86
N LEU A 47 -8.55 -8.99 -9.71
CA LEU A 47 -9.28 -10.23 -9.40
C LEU A 47 -8.98 -11.41 -10.35
N PRO A 48 -9.08 -11.28 -11.69
CA PRO A 48 -8.78 -12.39 -12.59
C PRO A 48 -7.30 -12.83 -12.52
N LEU A 49 -6.39 -11.91 -12.16
CA LEU A 49 -4.97 -12.27 -11.98
C LEU A 49 -4.73 -13.05 -10.69
N ILE A 50 -5.47 -12.75 -9.62
CA ILE A 50 -5.46 -13.53 -8.38
C ILE A 50 -5.96 -14.96 -8.67
N GLU A 51 -7.04 -15.10 -9.44
CA GLU A 51 -7.65 -16.40 -9.75
C GLU A 51 -6.80 -17.25 -10.70
N ALA A 52 -6.13 -16.62 -11.67
CA ALA A 52 -5.29 -17.31 -12.64
C ALA A 52 -3.91 -17.73 -12.10
N ARG A 53 -3.52 -17.24 -10.91
CA ARG A 53 -2.19 -17.49 -10.36
C ARG A 53 -2.15 -18.81 -9.60
N GLU A 54 -1.08 -19.56 -9.80
CA GLU A 54 -0.85 -20.81 -9.08
C GLU A 54 -0.77 -20.55 -7.56
N LYS A 55 -1.50 -21.38 -6.79
CA LYS A 55 -1.50 -21.27 -5.33
C LYS A 55 -0.10 -21.54 -4.79
N PRO A 56 0.35 -20.82 -3.75
CA PRO A 56 1.65 -21.09 -3.15
C PRO A 56 1.67 -22.51 -2.57
N ALA A 57 2.77 -23.23 -2.77
CA ALA A 57 2.94 -24.61 -2.30
C ALA A 57 2.97 -24.71 -0.78
N CYS A 58 3.48 -23.68 -0.10
CA CYS A 58 3.45 -23.55 1.35
C CYS A 58 3.14 -22.11 1.75
N LEU A 59 2.52 -21.96 2.92
CA LEU A 59 2.30 -20.67 3.54
C LEU A 59 3.49 -20.31 4.43
N ALA A 60 4.01 -19.09 4.33
CA ALA A 60 5.15 -18.66 5.13
C ALA A 60 4.74 -18.42 6.59
N ASP A 61 5.50 -18.93 7.57
CA ASP A 61 5.20 -18.72 9.00
C ASP A 61 5.20 -17.24 9.40
N GLY A 62 6.03 -16.44 8.74
CA GLY A 62 6.08 -14.99 8.87
C GLY A 62 6.49 -14.32 7.56
N LEU A 63 6.15 -13.05 7.42
CA LEU A 63 6.56 -12.24 6.28
C LEU A 63 7.80 -11.40 6.63
N PRO A 64 8.71 -11.16 5.68
CA PRO A 64 9.78 -10.19 5.86
C PRO A 64 9.20 -8.83 6.28
N GLU A 65 9.83 -8.22 7.28
CA GLU A 65 9.40 -6.95 7.84
C GLU A 65 9.65 -5.82 6.85
N ILE A 66 8.70 -4.88 6.78
CA ILE A 66 8.78 -3.69 5.93
C ILE A 66 8.77 -2.46 6.82
N PRO A 67 9.56 -1.41 6.49
CA PRO A 67 9.49 -0.15 7.20
C PRO A 67 8.04 0.35 7.30
N LYS A 68 7.62 0.72 8.51
CA LYS A 68 6.33 1.42 8.73
C LYS A 68 6.23 2.68 7.88
N ARG A 69 5.02 3.19 7.66
CA ARG A 69 4.82 4.51 7.04
C ARG A 69 5.49 5.62 7.83
N TRP A 70 5.96 6.62 7.10
CA TRP A 70 6.58 7.80 7.70
C TRP A 70 5.56 8.60 8.50
N THR A 71 5.94 9.01 9.70
CA THR A 71 5.16 9.92 10.55
C THR A 71 5.99 11.14 10.94
N LEU A 72 5.32 12.19 11.43
CA LEU A 72 6.01 13.39 11.95
C LEU A 72 7.00 13.07 13.08
N LYS A 73 6.83 11.95 13.80
CA LYS A 73 7.74 11.51 14.87
C LYS A 73 9.05 10.95 14.32
N ASP A 74 9.05 10.50 13.06
CA ASP A 74 10.24 9.97 12.38
C ASP A 74 11.06 11.10 11.72
N ALA A 75 10.65 12.36 11.89
CA ALA A 75 11.36 13.51 11.37
C ALA A 75 12.63 13.81 12.17
N ASP A 76 13.77 13.82 11.50
CA ASP A 76 15.05 14.20 12.07
C ASP A 76 15.38 15.66 11.73
N VAL A 77 14.77 16.59 12.47
CA VAL A 77 14.93 18.05 12.26
C VAL A 77 15.14 18.84 13.56
N GLY A 78 15.50 18.13 14.64
CA GLY A 78 15.71 18.70 15.98
C GLY A 78 14.45 19.24 16.65
N VAL A 79 14.62 19.86 17.82
CA VAL A 79 13.51 20.41 18.61
C VAL A 79 13.01 21.73 18.00
N PHE A 80 11.70 21.86 17.85
CA PHE A 80 11.08 23.11 17.37
C PHE A 80 11.15 24.20 18.44
N LYS A 81 11.93 25.25 18.19
CA LYS A 81 12.04 26.41 19.11
C LYS A 81 10.67 27.05 19.46
N THR A 82 9.71 26.98 18.55
CA THR A 82 8.35 27.54 18.71
C THR A 82 7.27 26.48 18.84
N GLY A 83 7.64 25.20 19.01
CA GLY A 83 6.71 24.07 18.97
C GLY A 83 6.17 23.73 17.56
N ARG A 84 6.51 24.51 16.53
CA ARG A 84 6.14 24.25 15.12
C ARG A 84 7.38 24.27 14.21
N PRO A 85 7.45 23.40 13.19
CA PRO A 85 8.57 23.42 12.24
C PRO A 85 8.55 24.70 11.40
N ASN A 86 9.73 25.32 11.24
CA ASN A 86 9.91 26.46 10.35
C ASN A 86 9.92 26.04 8.86
N LYS A 87 10.00 26.99 7.92
CA LYS A 87 9.96 26.69 6.47
C LYS A 87 11.06 25.73 6.03
N GLN A 88 12.29 25.90 6.52
CA GLN A 88 13.43 25.05 6.18
C GLN A 88 13.25 23.63 6.73
N GLN A 89 12.82 23.51 7.98
CA GLN A 89 12.51 22.23 8.63
C GLN A 89 11.37 21.51 7.91
N ARG A 90 10.29 22.20 7.53
CA ARG A 90 9.21 21.61 6.72
C ARG A 90 9.74 21.04 5.40
N GLY A 91 10.63 21.76 4.72
CA GLY A 91 11.27 21.27 3.49
C GLY A 91 12.21 20.08 3.71
N GLN A 92 12.88 19.98 4.86
CA GLN A 92 13.67 18.81 5.24
C GLN A 92 12.78 17.60 5.55
N MET A 93 11.75 17.78 6.37
CA MET A 93 10.76 16.75 6.71
C MET A 93 10.11 16.17 5.45
N TYR A 94 9.71 17.02 4.50
CA TYR A 94 9.13 16.57 3.24
C TYR A 94 10.11 15.71 2.43
N ARG A 95 11.38 16.10 2.34
CA ARG A 95 12.41 15.29 1.66
C ARG A 95 12.68 13.96 2.36
N GLN A 96 12.71 13.96 3.69
CA GLN A 96 12.84 12.73 4.49
C GLN A 96 11.65 11.80 4.24
N LYS A 97 10.43 12.33 4.28
CA LYS A 97 9.21 11.57 3.95
C LYS A 97 9.28 10.94 2.57
N LEU A 98 9.63 11.73 1.54
CA LEU A 98 9.73 11.22 0.16
C LEU A 98 10.76 10.08 0.03
N ALA A 99 11.93 10.23 0.66
CA ALA A 99 12.94 9.18 0.67
C ALA A 99 12.47 7.93 1.43
N TRP A 100 11.84 8.12 2.58
CA TRP A 100 11.30 7.04 3.41
C TRP A 100 10.24 6.23 2.67
N GLU A 101 9.23 6.90 2.11
CA GLU A 101 8.17 6.21 1.36
C GLU A 101 8.71 5.55 0.09
N LYS A 102 9.70 6.16 -0.59
CA LYS A 102 10.37 5.50 -1.72
C LYS A 102 11.06 4.19 -1.30
N ASN A 103 11.82 4.21 -0.21
CA ASN A 103 12.51 3.02 0.30
C ASN A 103 11.52 1.96 0.78
N ARG A 104 10.43 2.38 1.44
CA ARG A 104 9.33 1.49 1.84
C ARG A 104 8.69 0.80 0.64
N ARG A 105 8.35 1.53 -0.42
CA ARG A 105 7.80 0.94 -1.66
C ARG A 105 8.75 -0.04 -2.32
N GLN A 106 10.04 0.27 -2.33
CA GLN A 106 11.08 -0.64 -2.82
C GLN A 106 11.13 -1.93 -1.99
N ALA A 107 11.09 -1.83 -0.66
CA ALA A 107 11.04 -3.00 0.23
C ALA A 107 9.77 -3.85 -0.01
N ARG A 108 8.60 -3.24 -0.23
CA ARG A 108 7.36 -3.95 -0.60
C ARG A 108 7.51 -4.73 -1.89
N ARG A 109 8.10 -4.09 -2.91
CA ARG A 109 8.36 -4.75 -4.19
C ARG A 109 9.30 -5.94 -4.02
N GLU A 110 10.42 -5.77 -3.32
CA GLU A 110 11.37 -6.86 -3.08
C GLU A 110 10.75 -8.00 -2.26
N ARG A 111 9.87 -7.69 -1.29
CA ARG A 111 9.13 -8.71 -0.54
C ARG A 111 8.24 -9.54 -1.47
N ARG A 112 7.54 -8.91 -2.42
CA ARG A 112 6.71 -9.60 -3.43
C ARG A 112 7.53 -10.48 -4.37
N GLU A 113 8.74 -10.07 -4.71
CA GLU A 113 9.62 -10.80 -5.63
C GLU A 113 10.33 -11.98 -4.94
N LYS A 114 10.67 -11.85 -3.65
CA LYS A 114 11.46 -12.84 -2.90
C LYS A 114 10.61 -13.87 -2.15
N THR A 115 9.36 -13.55 -1.80
CA THR A 115 8.51 -14.41 -0.98
C THR A 115 7.61 -15.27 -1.86
N GLU A 116 7.68 -16.59 -1.69
CA GLU A 116 6.84 -17.55 -2.44
C GLU A 116 5.35 -17.44 -2.07
N ASP A 117 5.05 -17.14 -0.80
CA ASP A 117 3.70 -16.90 -0.29
C ASP A 117 3.17 -15.53 -0.75
N TRP A 118 2.88 -15.45 -2.05
CA TRP A 118 2.35 -14.26 -2.69
C TRP A 118 0.97 -13.87 -2.15
N VAL A 119 0.19 -14.84 -1.63
CA VAL A 119 -1.14 -14.60 -1.07
C VAL A 119 -1.03 -13.78 0.21
N LYS A 120 -0.23 -14.22 1.20
CA LYS A 120 -0.05 -13.47 2.45
C LYS A 120 0.62 -12.12 2.20
N VAL A 121 1.64 -12.06 1.33
CA VAL A 121 2.31 -10.80 1.02
C VAL A 121 1.34 -9.79 0.43
N THR A 122 0.54 -10.21 -0.56
CA THR A 122 -0.40 -9.32 -1.22
C THR A 122 -1.51 -8.88 -0.29
N LEU A 123 -2.05 -9.81 0.50
CA LEU A 123 -3.10 -9.49 1.47
C LEU A 123 -2.58 -8.49 2.51
N SER A 124 -1.40 -8.72 3.08
CA SER A 124 -0.75 -7.77 3.99
C SER A 124 -0.59 -6.41 3.35
N ASP A 125 -0.18 -6.37 2.07
CA ASP A 125 0.01 -5.12 1.36
C ASP A 125 -1.31 -4.34 1.19
N LEU A 126 -2.36 -5.00 0.72
CA LEU A 126 -3.65 -4.36 0.47
C LEU A 126 -4.35 -3.92 1.77
N LEU A 127 -4.22 -4.69 2.85
CA LEU A 127 -4.79 -4.35 4.15
C LEU A 127 -4.11 -3.12 4.75
N GLU A 128 -2.78 -3.05 4.73
CA GLU A 128 -2.04 -1.88 5.24
C GLU A 128 -2.43 -0.60 4.48
N GLU A 129 -2.64 -0.70 3.16
CA GLU A 129 -3.08 0.42 2.34
C GLU A 129 -4.52 0.82 2.65
N ARG A 130 -5.44 -0.15 2.71
CA ARG A 130 -6.84 0.08 3.08
C ARG A 130 -6.96 0.78 4.43
N ASP A 131 -6.22 0.31 5.43
CA ASP A 131 -6.31 0.83 6.80
C ASP A 131 -5.72 2.24 6.87
N TYR A 132 -4.61 2.49 6.15
CA TYR A 132 -4.06 3.82 5.98
C TYR A 132 -5.10 4.76 5.36
N LEU A 133 -5.66 4.42 4.20
CA LEU A 133 -6.66 5.23 3.51
C LEU A 133 -7.91 5.48 4.36
N SER A 134 -8.40 4.46 5.08
CA SER A 134 -9.55 4.57 5.97
C SER A 134 -9.30 5.53 7.14
N ALA A 135 -8.06 5.63 7.65
CA ALA A 135 -7.71 6.59 8.70
C ALA A 135 -7.84 8.05 8.21
N TYR A 136 -7.77 8.27 6.90
CA TYR A 136 -8.00 9.57 6.26
C TYR A 136 -9.41 9.67 5.63
N GLY A 137 -10.33 8.75 5.92
CA GLY A 137 -11.71 8.78 5.44
C GLY A 137 -11.92 8.27 4.01
N VAL A 138 -10.87 7.79 3.34
CA VAL A 138 -10.96 7.16 2.01
C VAL A 138 -11.36 5.69 2.17
N LYS A 139 -12.46 5.29 1.52
CA LYS A 139 -13.07 3.96 1.65
C LYS A 139 -13.12 3.23 0.31
N GLY A 140 -13.35 1.91 0.36
CA GLY A 140 -13.55 1.10 -0.84
C GLY A 140 -12.27 0.73 -1.58
N TYR A 141 -11.14 0.66 -0.86
CA TYR A 141 -9.87 0.21 -1.43
C TYR A 141 -9.91 -1.31 -1.69
N LEU A 142 -10.03 -1.67 -2.97
CA LEU A 142 -9.94 -3.03 -3.53
C LEU A 142 -10.65 -4.14 -2.71
N PRO A 143 -11.94 -3.97 -2.34
CA PRO A 143 -12.62 -4.89 -1.44
C PRO A 143 -12.75 -6.32 -1.99
N LYS A 144 -12.96 -6.51 -3.31
CA LYS A 144 -13.15 -7.85 -3.88
C LYS A 144 -11.84 -8.63 -3.88
N SER A 145 -10.74 -8.00 -4.27
CA SER A 145 -9.40 -8.60 -4.28
C SER A 145 -8.96 -8.97 -2.87
N ILE A 146 -9.22 -8.11 -1.89
CA ILE A 146 -8.95 -8.42 -0.47
C ILE A 146 -9.75 -9.65 -0.03
N ALA A 147 -11.07 -9.66 -0.28
CA ALA A 147 -11.92 -10.78 0.09
C ALA A 147 -11.46 -12.10 -0.54
N ARG A 148 -11.07 -12.08 -1.83
CA ARG A 148 -10.58 -13.28 -2.52
C ARG A 148 -9.27 -13.80 -1.93
N LEU A 149 -8.34 -12.90 -1.58
CA LEU A 149 -7.09 -13.29 -0.92
C LEU A 149 -7.33 -13.86 0.49
N GLU A 150 -8.30 -13.31 1.24
CA GLU A 150 -8.72 -13.87 2.53
C GLU A 150 -9.31 -15.27 2.40
N GLU A 151 -10.12 -15.53 1.36
CA GLU A 151 -10.63 -16.86 1.05
C GLU A 151 -9.51 -17.84 0.70
N LEU A 152 -8.60 -17.46 -0.19
CA LEU A 152 -7.44 -18.29 -0.55
C LEU A 152 -6.59 -18.66 0.67
N LEU A 153 -6.40 -17.70 1.60
CA LEU A 153 -5.67 -17.94 2.84
C LEU A 153 -6.42 -18.92 3.77
N LYS A 154 -7.75 -18.90 3.80
CA LYS A 154 -8.56 -19.87 4.55
C LYS A 154 -8.47 -21.26 3.93
N GLU A 155 -8.64 -21.36 2.61
CA GLU A 155 -8.54 -22.61 1.85
C GLU A 155 -7.18 -23.30 2.09
N ALA A 156 -6.09 -22.53 2.09
CA ALA A 156 -4.74 -23.05 2.28
C ALA A 156 -4.42 -23.47 3.74
N ARG A 157 -5.25 -23.09 4.73
CA ARG A 157 -5.12 -23.51 6.14
C ARG A 157 -5.94 -24.75 6.46
N THR A 158 -6.90 -25.11 5.60
CA THR A 158 -7.78 -26.27 5.78
C THR A 158 -7.26 -27.56 5.13
N VAL A 159 -6.16 -27.47 4.41
CA VAL A 159 -5.42 -28.58 3.79
C VAL A 159 -4.22 -28.92 4.67
#